data_AF-A0A1G7Q8N1-F1
#
_entry.id   AF-A0A1G7Q8N1-F1
#
_cell.length_a   1.000
_cell.length_b   1.000
_cell.length_c   1.000
_cell.angle_alpha   90.00
_cell.angle_beta   90.00
_cell.angle_gamma   90.00
#
_symmetry.space_group_name_H-M   'P 1'
#
loop_
_entity.id
_entity.type
_entity.pdbx_description
1 polymer ?
#
loop_
_entity_poly.entity_id
_entity_poly.type
_entity_poly.pdbx_seq_one_letter_code
_entity_poly.pdbx_strand_id
1 'polypeptide(L)'
;MHEILVYSRIAASKVGATTMDSPEWVAVSPSEIAAYCALTNNSRRGVSANAGGDETPVGGPNPRAENKHGQIVRWYPANEDHADAAFTWGLYAMAGSPAKHDDAYVGSHNVTTGNMFNAPDGMVIDSTGLIWIQTDGDDSNEGDFEGQGNNQMLVGDPATNEGLTRSTVIAIKRDDNAWVG
;
A
#
# COMPACT_ATOMS: atom_id res chain seq x y z
N MET A 1 -2.54 32.24 9.66
CA MET A 1 -3.08 31.16 8.80
C MET A 1 -2.00 30.46 7.96
N HIS A 2 -1.02 31.18 7.39
CA HIS A 2 0.06 30.58 6.59
C HIS A 2 0.96 29.59 7.34
N GLU A 3 1.21 29.81 8.63
CA GLU A 3 2.05 28.92 9.46
C GLU A 3 1.50 27.49 9.54
N ILE A 4 0.17 27.30 9.52
CA ILE A 4 -0.44 25.97 9.55
C ILE A 4 -0.04 25.17 8.30
N LEU A 5 0.00 25.83 7.13
CA LEU A 5 0.40 25.18 5.88
C LEU A 5 1.89 24.82 5.89
N VAL A 6 2.74 25.72 6.39
CA VAL A 6 4.20 25.48 6.50
C VAL A 6 4.51 24.38 7.52
N TYR A 7 3.83 24.38 8.66
CA TYR A 7 4.03 23.44 9.76
C TYR A 7 2.94 22.36 9.82
N SER A 8 2.44 21.93 8.65
CA SER A 8 1.30 21.00 8.53
C SER A 8 1.49 19.73 9.36
N ARG A 9 2.71 19.19 9.42
CA ARG A 9 3.03 18.01 10.24
C ARG A 9 2.78 18.26 11.74
N ILE A 10 3.28 19.37 12.28
CA ILE A 10 3.09 19.73 13.69
C ILE A 10 1.61 20.03 13.97
N ALA A 11 0.93 20.70 13.05
CA ALA A 11 -0.50 20.95 13.18
C ALA A 11 -1.31 19.65 13.20
N ALA A 12 -1.00 18.69 12.33
CA ALA A 12 -1.62 17.37 12.27
C ALA A 12 -1.41 16.57 13.58
N SER A 13 -0.19 16.56 14.13
CA SER A 13 0.09 15.93 15.42
C SER A 13 -0.75 16.56 16.55
N LYS A 14 -0.88 17.89 16.57
CA LYS A 14 -1.68 18.62 17.58
C LYS A 14 -3.17 18.31 17.53
N VAL A 15 -3.71 17.92 16.37
CA VAL A 15 -5.12 17.50 16.22
C VAL A 15 -5.30 15.99 16.31
N GLY A 16 -4.23 15.24 16.61
CA GLY A 16 -4.30 13.80 16.85
C GLY A 16 -4.46 12.96 15.58
N ALA A 17 -3.85 13.39 14.47
CA ALA A 17 -3.84 12.58 13.25
C ALA A 17 -3.22 11.20 13.50
N THR A 18 -3.78 10.16 12.88
CA THR A 18 -3.25 8.78 12.97
C THR A 18 -1.88 8.69 12.30
N THR A 19 -0.91 8.10 12.98
CA THR A 19 0.40 7.79 12.38
C THR A 19 0.29 6.60 11.43
N MET A 20 0.72 6.76 10.18
CA MET A 20 0.54 5.79 9.10
C MET A 20 1.87 5.15 8.66
N ASP A 21 1.80 3.96 8.08
CA ASP A 21 2.94 3.26 7.50
C ASP A 21 3.29 3.82 6.11
N SER A 22 4.11 4.87 6.06
CA SER A 22 4.66 5.49 4.85
C SER A 22 3.64 5.61 3.69
N PRO A 23 2.63 6.51 3.82
CA PRO A 23 1.69 6.77 2.73
C PRO A 23 2.39 7.34 1.50
N GLU A 24 2.22 6.68 0.36
CA GLU A 24 2.73 7.10 -0.94
C GLU A 24 1.59 7.55 -1.86
N TRP A 25 1.36 6.90 -3.01
CA TRP A 25 0.36 7.35 -3.96
C TRP A 25 -1.07 7.10 -3.47
N VAL A 26 -1.96 8.00 -3.91
CA VAL A 26 -3.40 7.90 -3.74
C VAL A 26 -4.05 7.80 -5.11
N ALA A 27 -4.92 6.80 -5.30
CA ALA A 27 -5.73 6.64 -6.51
C ALA A 27 -7.22 6.73 -6.16
N VAL A 28 -7.98 7.51 -6.94
CA VAL A 28 -9.43 7.67 -6.77
C VAL A 28 -10.14 6.96 -7.91
N SER A 29 -11.15 6.16 -7.59
CA SER A 29 -11.89 5.41 -8.61
C SER A 29 -12.74 6.34 -9.48
N PRO A 30 -12.73 6.19 -10.81
CA PRO A 30 -13.62 6.93 -11.70
C PRO A 30 -15.04 6.33 -11.77
N SER A 31 -15.22 5.10 -11.27
CA SER A 31 -16.48 4.33 -11.38
C SER A 31 -17.13 4.04 -10.02
N GLU A 32 -16.44 4.30 -8.92
CA GLU A 32 -16.91 4.06 -7.55
C GLU A 32 -16.56 5.25 -6.65
N ILE A 33 -17.35 5.51 -5.61
CA ILE A 33 -17.03 6.51 -4.58
C ILE A 33 -16.04 5.92 -3.58
N ALA A 34 -14.81 5.72 -4.05
CA ALA A 34 -13.74 5.08 -3.29
C ALA A 34 -12.38 5.66 -3.66
N ALA A 35 -11.48 5.67 -2.68
CA ALA A 35 -10.07 6.00 -2.89
C ALA A 35 -9.17 4.98 -2.18
N TYR A 36 -7.97 4.85 -2.70
CA TYR A 36 -6.97 3.85 -2.33
C TYR A 36 -5.66 4.57 -2.05
N CYS A 37 -4.91 4.13 -1.04
CA CYS A 37 -3.58 4.65 -0.73
C CYS A 37 -2.61 3.50 -0.48
N ALA A 38 -1.45 3.58 -1.12
CA ALA A 38 -0.34 2.69 -0.86
C ALA A 38 0.34 3.09 0.46
N LEU A 39 0.47 2.13 1.37
CA LEU A 39 1.21 2.24 2.62
C LEU A 39 2.44 1.34 2.49
N THR A 40 3.56 1.91 2.02
CA THR A 40 4.63 1.11 1.41
C THR A 40 5.33 0.17 2.40
N ASN A 41 5.69 0.64 3.58
CA ASN A 41 6.25 -0.17 4.69
C ASN A 41 6.51 0.74 5.90
N ASN A 42 6.79 0.13 7.06
CA ASN A 42 7.26 0.83 8.25
C ASN A 42 7.96 -0.14 9.23
N SER A 43 9.27 -0.25 9.10
CA SER A 43 10.10 -1.06 10.02
C SER A 43 10.12 -0.56 11.46
N ARG A 44 9.57 0.64 11.75
CA ARG A 44 9.50 1.22 13.09
C ARG A 44 8.15 1.02 13.77
N ARG A 45 7.15 0.51 13.05
CA ARG A 45 5.79 0.28 13.57
C ARG A 45 5.86 -0.61 14.82
N GLY A 46 5.33 -0.11 15.94
CA GLY A 46 5.31 -0.82 17.22
C GLY A 46 6.65 -0.81 17.97
N VAL A 47 7.69 -0.21 17.41
CA VAL A 47 9.06 -0.20 17.98
C VAL A 47 9.45 1.17 18.51
N SER A 48 9.16 2.23 17.75
CA SER A 48 9.56 3.59 18.11
C SER A 48 8.62 4.64 17.56
N ALA A 49 8.62 5.81 18.17
CA ALA A 49 7.91 6.98 17.66
C ALA A 49 8.41 7.38 16.25
N ASN A 50 7.53 8.04 15.49
CA ASN A 50 7.90 8.61 14.20
C ASN A 50 8.89 9.79 14.38
N ALA A 51 9.39 10.35 13.27
CA ALA A 51 10.34 11.46 13.33
C ALA A 51 9.79 12.74 14.00
N GLY A 52 8.47 12.88 14.10
CA GLY A 52 7.79 13.96 14.81
C GLY A 52 7.59 13.70 16.32
N GLY A 53 7.93 12.50 16.79
CA GLY A 53 7.75 12.09 18.18
C GLY A 53 6.39 11.45 18.50
N ASP A 54 5.52 11.29 17.51
CA ASP A 54 4.23 10.61 17.73
C ASP A 54 4.43 9.09 17.75
N GLU A 55 3.73 8.41 18.67
CA GLU A 55 3.76 6.96 18.79
C GLU A 55 3.30 6.26 17.50
N THR A 56 3.86 5.08 17.24
CA THR A 56 3.47 4.24 16.11
C THR A 56 2.87 2.91 16.60
N PRO A 57 1.74 2.90 17.32
CA PRO A 57 1.16 1.65 17.81
C PRO A 57 0.69 0.77 16.66
N VAL A 58 0.71 -0.55 16.87
CA VAL A 58 0.10 -1.52 15.94
C VAL A 58 -1.42 -1.44 16.07
N GLY A 59 -2.13 -1.37 14.94
CA GLY A 59 -3.58 -1.39 14.91
C GLY A 59 -4.20 -0.63 13.73
N GLY A 60 -5.51 -0.81 13.56
CA GLY A 60 -6.28 -0.17 12.50
C GLY A 60 -5.70 -0.47 11.10
N PRO A 61 -5.43 0.55 10.27
CA PRO A 61 -4.86 0.35 8.93
C PRO A 61 -3.37 -0.03 8.94
N ASN A 62 -2.73 -0.13 10.11
CA ASN A 62 -1.32 -0.50 10.29
C ASN A 62 -1.21 -1.75 11.18
N PRO A 63 -1.61 -2.94 10.70
CA PRO A 63 -1.89 -4.09 11.57
C PRO A 63 -0.67 -4.93 11.95
N ARG A 64 0.54 -4.64 11.43
CA ARG A 64 1.76 -5.43 11.69
C ARG A 64 2.85 -4.61 12.34
N ALA A 65 3.50 -5.15 13.38
CA ALA A 65 4.74 -4.59 13.92
C ALA A 65 5.88 -4.78 12.89
N GLU A 66 6.82 -3.84 12.85
CA GLU A 66 8.02 -3.91 12.00
C GLU A 66 7.71 -4.19 10.52
N ASN A 67 6.60 -3.65 10.03
CA ASN A 67 6.01 -3.97 8.73
C ASN A 67 7.00 -3.76 7.57
N LYS A 68 7.45 -4.86 6.96
CA LYS A 68 8.40 -4.86 5.83
C LYS A 68 7.75 -4.86 4.45
N HIS A 69 6.51 -5.37 4.33
CA HIS A 69 5.91 -5.61 3.01
C HIS A 69 4.90 -4.55 2.58
N GLY A 70 4.28 -3.85 3.53
CA GLY A 70 3.28 -2.83 3.21
C GLY A 70 1.86 -3.36 2.97
N GLN A 71 0.97 -2.43 2.66
CA GLN A 71 -0.46 -2.67 2.44
C GLN A 71 -1.09 -1.55 1.60
N ILE A 72 -2.29 -1.79 1.10
CA ILE A 72 -3.09 -0.79 0.39
C ILE A 72 -4.37 -0.59 1.20
N VAL A 73 -4.54 0.61 1.76
CA VAL A 73 -5.78 1.00 2.44
C VAL A 73 -6.76 1.56 1.41
N ARG A 74 -8.05 1.29 1.60
CA ARG A 74 -9.14 1.89 0.84
C ARG A 74 -10.15 2.55 1.76
N TRP A 75 -10.82 3.59 1.28
CA TRP A 75 -11.92 4.22 2.01
C TRP A 75 -13.05 4.68 1.10
N TYR A 76 -14.23 4.74 1.71
CA TYR A 76 -15.50 5.17 1.12
C TYR A 76 -16.02 6.37 1.94
N PRO A 77 -16.06 7.58 1.36
CA PRO A 77 -16.70 8.72 1.99
C PRO A 77 -18.15 8.42 2.38
N ALA A 78 -18.58 8.93 3.54
CA ALA A 78 -19.97 8.83 3.96
C ALA A 78 -20.88 9.57 2.97
N ASN A 79 -22.14 9.13 2.90
CA ASN A 79 -23.16 9.72 2.02
C ASN A 79 -22.79 9.73 0.53
N GLU A 80 -21.80 8.93 0.12
CA GLU A 80 -21.26 8.92 -1.24
C GLU A 80 -20.77 10.31 -1.69
N ASP A 81 -20.31 11.14 -0.75
CA ASP A 81 -19.89 12.52 -0.97
C ASP A 81 -18.45 12.74 -0.51
N HIS A 82 -17.57 13.09 -1.45
CA HIS A 82 -16.17 13.44 -1.16
C HIS A 82 -16.01 14.69 -0.29
N ALA A 83 -17.06 15.51 -0.12
CA ALA A 83 -17.08 16.63 0.80
C ALA A 83 -17.42 16.23 2.25
N ASP A 84 -17.89 15.00 2.50
CA ASP A 84 -18.18 14.53 3.84
C ASP A 84 -16.89 14.27 4.62
N ALA A 85 -16.90 14.61 5.92
CA ALA A 85 -15.76 14.42 6.81
C ALA A 85 -15.64 12.98 7.33
N ALA A 86 -16.73 12.21 7.29
CA ALA A 86 -16.74 10.82 7.71
C ALA A 86 -16.46 9.89 6.53
N PHE A 87 -15.84 8.75 6.83
CA PHE A 87 -15.60 7.67 5.86
C PHE A 87 -15.55 6.33 6.58
N THR A 88 -15.80 5.26 5.83
CA THR A 88 -15.45 3.89 6.23
C THR A 88 -14.18 3.47 5.50
N TRP A 89 -13.40 2.57 6.08
CA TRP A 89 -12.16 2.11 5.48
C TRP A 89 -11.97 0.62 5.65
N GLY A 90 -11.09 0.04 4.82
CA GLY A 90 -10.64 -1.33 4.91
C GLY A 90 -9.29 -1.49 4.23
N LEU A 91 -8.69 -2.68 4.36
CA LEU A 91 -7.47 -3.02 3.66
C LEU A 91 -7.84 -3.75 2.37
N TYR A 92 -7.47 -3.17 1.24
CA TYR A 92 -7.67 -3.77 -0.09
C TYR A 92 -6.71 -4.93 -0.31
N ALA A 93 -5.44 -4.74 0.05
CA ALA A 93 -4.43 -5.79 0.03
C ALA A 93 -3.42 -5.58 1.16
N MET A 94 -3.02 -6.67 1.80
CA MET A 94 -1.86 -6.74 2.68
C MET A 94 -0.78 -7.50 1.91
N ALA A 95 0.26 -6.78 1.48
CA ALA A 95 1.39 -7.40 0.80
C ALA A 95 2.13 -8.35 1.75
N GLY A 96 2.75 -9.39 1.22
CA GLY A 96 3.34 -10.46 2.02
C GLY A 96 3.98 -11.54 1.16
N SER A 97 4.60 -12.51 1.82
CA SER A 97 5.29 -13.65 1.19
C SER A 97 4.69 -14.97 1.68
N PRO A 98 3.58 -15.45 1.08
CA PRO A 98 2.94 -16.70 1.47
C PRO A 98 3.80 -17.94 1.23
N ALA A 99 4.89 -17.82 0.45
CA ALA A 99 5.89 -18.87 0.28
C ALA A 99 6.90 -18.95 1.44
N LYS A 100 6.96 -17.93 2.30
CA LYS A 100 7.99 -17.76 3.35
C LYS A 100 7.43 -17.70 4.76
N HIS A 101 6.20 -17.25 4.92
CA HIS A 101 5.58 -17.03 6.22
C HIS A 101 4.27 -17.81 6.36
N ASP A 102 3.96 -18.20 7.59
CA ASP A 102 2.70 -18.78 8.04
C ASP A 102 1.95 -17.88 9.04
N ASP A 103 2.51 -16.70 9.34
CA ASP A 103 1.95 -15.68 10.23
C ASP A 103 1.34 -14.50 9.43
N ALA A 104 1.18 -13.33 10.05
CA ALA A 104 0.62 -12.14 9.40
C ALA A 104 1.43 -11.65 8.18
N TYR A 105 2.66 -12.13 7.97
CA TYR A 105 3.47 -11.84 6.80
C TYR A 105 3.14 -12.71 5.59
N VAL A 106 2.20 -13.66 5.71
CA VAL A 106 1.59 -14.37 4.57
C VAL A 106 0.88 -13.41 3.60
N GLY A 107 0.42 -12.24 4.09
CA GLY A 107 -0.40 -11.28 3.34
C GLY A 107 -1.90 -11.54 3.49
N SER A 108 -2.73 -10.80 2.75
CA SER A 108 -4.18 -11.02 2.70
C SER A 108 -4.54 -12.15 1.73
N HIS A 109 -5.79 -12.61 1.76
CA HIS A 109 -6.26 -13.75 0.95
C HIS A 109 -6.08 -13.58 -0.56
N ASN A 110 -6.01 -12.34 -1.06
CA ASN A 110 -5.78 -12.00 -2.46
C ASN A 110 -4.28 -11.92 -2.83
N VAL A 111 -3.38 -12.20 -1.87
CA VAL A 111 -1.94 -12.40 -2.08
C VAL A 111 -1.65 -13.91 -2.03
N THR A 112 -0.95 -14.38 -3.05
CA THR A 112 -0.67 -15.78 -3.36
C THR A 112 0.78 -15.92 -3.78
N THR A 113 1.29 -17.14 -3.84
CA THR A 113 2.67 -17.39 -4.32
C THR A 113 2.89 -16.98 -5.78
N GLY A 114 1.82 -16.84 -6.58
CA GLY A 114 1.91 -16.41 -7.98
C GLY A 114 1.88 -14.89 -8.20
N ASN A 115 1.50 -14.10 -7.20
CA ASN A 115 1.32 -12.66 -7.33
C ASN A 115 1.90 -11.86 -6.15
N MET A 116 2.68 -12.49 -5.26
CA MET A 116 3.25 -11.83 -4.08
C MET A 116 4.22 -10.71 -4.45
N PHE A 117 4.22 -9.68 -3.61
CA PHE A 117 4.96 -8.44 -3.81
C PHE A 117 5.23 -7.78 -2.45
N ASN A 118 6.06 -6.74 -2.46
CA ASN A 118 6.35 -5.90 -1.32
C ASN A 118 6.40 -4.43 -1.74
N ALA A 119 6.24 -3.52 -0.78
CA ALA A 119 6.35 -2.08 -0.94
C ALA A 119 5.53 -1.51 -2.12
N PRO A 120 4.19 -1.64 -2.08
CA PRO A 120 3.35 -0.90 -3.03
C PRO A 120 3.62 0.60 -2.88
N ASP A 121 3.77 1.29 -4.01
CA ASP A 121 4.06 2.72 -4.07
C ASP A 121 3.14 3.37 -5.10
N GLY A 122 3.54 3.36 -6.38
CA GLY A 122 2.80 4.00 -7.46
C GLY A 122 1.45 3.34 -7.69
N MET A 123 0.38 4.14 -7.82
CA MET A 123 -0.95 3.61 -8.10
C MET A 123 -1.78 4.52 -9.02
N VAL A 124 -2.55 3.90 -9.92
CA VAL A 124 -3.56 4.58 -10.73
C VAL A 124 -4.73 3.66 -10.99
N ILE A 125 -5.95 4.21 -11.06
CA ILE A 125 -7.13 3.47 -11.53
C ILE A 125 -7.44 3.98 -12.94
N ASP A 126 -7.50 3.07 -13.89
CA ASP A 126 -7.78 3.41 -15.28
C ASP A 126 -9.29 3.55 -15.55
N SER A 127 -9.65 3.95 -16.77
CA SER A 127 -11.06 4.13 -17.17
C SER A 127 -11.88 2.85 -17.22
N THR A 128 -11.24 1.67 -17.15
CA THR A 128 -11.93 0.38 -17.06
C THR A 128 -12.26 0.02 -15.61
N GLY A 129 -11.73 0.77 -14.64
CA GLY A 129 -11.90 0.54 -13.22
C GLY A 129 -10.80 -0.33 -12.61
N LEU A 130 -9.82 -0.79 -13.39
CA LEU A 130 -8.71 -1.60 -12.88
C LEU A 130 -7.68 -0.74 -12.16
N ILE A 131 -7.19 -1.24 -11.02
CA ILE A 131 -6.11 -0.60 -10.26
C ILE A 131 -4.76 -1.15 -10.69
N TRP A 132 -3.89 -0.28 -11.19
CA TRP A 132 -2.50 -0.57 -11.50
C TRP A 132 -1.64 -0.21 -10.30
N ILE A 133 -0.78 -1.14 -9.86
CA ILE A 133 0.04 -1.01 -8.66
C ILE A 133 1.50 -1.21 -9.07
N GLN A 134 2.37 -0.29 -8.69
CA GLN A 134 3.81 -0.35 -8.91
C GLN A 134 4.52 -0.51 -7.57
N THR A 135 5.62 -1.26 -7.55
CA THR A 135 6.40 -1.52 -6.33
C THR A 135 7.72 -0.75 -6.33
N ASP A 136 8.13 -0.29 -5.15
CA ASP A 136 9.48 0.24 -4.86
C ASP A 136 10.06 -0.48 -3.62
N GLY A 137 10.23 -1.78 -3.77
CA GLY A 137 10.56 -2.71 -2.70
C GLY A 137 11.96 -3.28 -2.75
N ASP A 138 12.21 -4.17 -1.79
CA ASP A 138 13.42 -4.98 -1.76
C ASP A 138 13.39 -5.98 -2.93
N ASP A 139 14.40 -5.89 -3.79
CA ASP A 139 14.58 -6.70 -4.99
C ASP A 139 15.70 -7.74 -4.87
N SER A 140 16.18 -8.01 -3.64
CA SER A 140 17.20 -9.02 -3.38
C SER A 140 16.76 -10.42 -3.79
N ASN A 141 15.45 -10.68 -3.72
CA ASN A 141 14.87 -12.01 -3.87
C ASN A 141 15.45 -13.02 -2.86
N GLU A 142 15.77 -12.54 -1.66
CA GLU A 142 16.30 -13.33 -0.54
C GLU A 142 15.47 -13.11 0.73
N GLY A 143 15.60 -14.01 1.71
CA GLY A 143 14.95 -13.87 3.02
C GLY A 143 13.43 -13.69 2.94
N ASP A 144 12.92 -12.64 3.57
CA ASP A 144 11.48 -12.30 3.62
C ASP A 144 10.89 -11.96 2.24
N PHE A 145 11.74 -11.71 1.23
CA PHE A 145 11.37 -11.32 -0.13
C PHE A 145 11.68 -12.40 -1.17
N GLU A 146 12.13 -13.58 -0.74
CA GLU A 146 12.46 -14.68 -1.64
C GLU A 146 11.25 -15.15 -2.44
N GLY A 147 11.41 -15.16 -3.76
CA GLY A 147 10.38 -15.50 -4.75
C GLY A 147 9.61 -14.30 -5.31
N GLN A 148 9.85 -13.09 -4.80
CA GLN A 148 9.20 -11.88 -5.32
C GLN A 148 9.93 -11.27 -6.53
N GLY A 149 11.24 -11.49 -6.64
CA GLY A 149 12.06 -10.99 -7.75
C GLY A 149 12.27 -9.47 -7.73
N ASN A 150 12.49 -8.89 -8.93
CA ASN A 150 12.63 -7.44 -9.09
C ASN A 150 11.30 -6.71 -8.82
N ASN A 151 11.39 -5.39 -8.66
CA ASN A 151 10.22 -4.50 -8.72
C ASN A 151 9.36 -4.74 -9.97
N GLN A 152 8.05 -4.58 -9.77
CA GLN A 152 7.03 -5.05 -10.71
C GLN A 152 5.83 -4.10 -10.77
N MET A 153 4.98 -4.35 -11.76
CA MET A 153 3.66 -3.75 -11.87
C MET A 153 2.62 -4.87 -11.81
N LEU A 154 1.57 -4.67 -10.99
CA LEU A 154 0.44 -5.58 -10.86
C LEU A 154 -0.84 -4.88 -11.29
N VAL A 155 -1.87 -5.66 -11.60
CA VAL A 155 -3.23 -5.14 -11.80
C VAL A 155 -4.19 -5.84 -10.83
N GLY A 156 -5.10 -5.08 -10.26
CA GLY A 156 -6.18 -5.61 -9.43
C GLY A 156 -7.54 -5.15 -9.94
N ASP A 157 -8.57 -5.90 -9.58
CA ASP A 157 -9.97 -5.52 -9.79
C ASP A 157 -10.56 -5.05 -8.44
N PRO A 158 -10.84 -3.74 -8.28
CA PRO A 158 -11.47 -3.20 -7.09
C PRO A 158 -12.85 -3.79 -6.76
N ALA A 159 -13.61 -4.22 -7.78
CA ALA A 159 -15.01 -4.60 -7.63
C ALA A 159 -15.19 -5.97 -6.98
N THR A 160 -14.27 -6.91 -7.24
CA THR A 160 -14.40 -8.29 -6.75
C THR A 160 -13.80 -8.48 -5.37
N ASN A 161 -12.82 -7.65 -4.95
CA ASN A 161 -11.90 -7.97 -3.85
C ASN A 161 -11.20 -9.34 -4.01
N GLU A 162 -11.23 -9.91 -5.21
CA GLU A 162 -10.66 -11.21 -5.53
C GLU A 162 -9.43 -11.02 -6.39
N GLY A 163 -8.27 -11.44 -5.85
CA GLY A 163 -7.04 -11.67 -6.60
C GLY A 163 -6.38 -10.44 -7.23
N LEU A 164 -5.15 -10.14 -6.82
CA LEU A 164 -4.26 -9.33 -7.65
C LEU A 164 -3.79 -10.21 -8.81
N THR A 165 -4.04 -9.84 -10.06
CA THR A 165 -3.45 -10.58 -11.18
C THR A 165 -2.10 -9.96 -11.50
N ARG A 166 -1.07 -10.80 -11.58
CA ARG A 166 0.21 -10.34 -12.11
C ARG A 166 0.02 -10.07 -13.60
N SER A 167 -0.18 -8.81 -13.97
CA SER A 167 0.00 -8.41 -15.37
C SER A 167 1.50 -8.35 -15.62
N THR A 168 2.06 -9.38 -16.23
CA THR A 168 3.44 -9.32 -16.74
C THR A 168 3.51 -8.23 -17.81
N VAL A 169 3.86 -6.99 -17.43
CA VAL A 169 4.26 -5.95 -18.38
C VAL A 169 5.45 -5.17 -17.82
N ILE A 170 6.61 -5.53 -18.38
CA ILE A 170 7.85 -4.77 -18.58
C ILE A 170 8.50 -4.19 -17.31
N ALA A 171 9.34 -4.99 -16.68
CA ALA A 171 10.50 -4.44 -16.00
C ALA A 171 11.42 -3.80 -17.05
N ILE A 172 11.44 -2.47 -17.17
CA ILE A 172 12.53 -1.77 -17.85
C ILE A 172 13.70 -1.79 -16.87
N LYS A 173 14.49 -2.87 -16.88
CA LYS A 173 15.82 -2.82 -16.28
C LYS A 173 16.68 -1.93 -17.17
N ARG A 174 17.52 -1.10 -16.53
CA ARG A 174 18.43 -0.11 -17.15
C ARG A 174 19.50 -0.70 -18.10
N ASP A 175 19.44 -2.00 -18.35
CA ASP A 175 20.41 -2.77 -19.12
C ASP A 175 19.70 -3.51 -20.27
N ASP A 176 19.25 -2.75 -21.28
CA ASP A 176 18.99 -3.10 -22.70
C ASP A 176 18.36 -4.46 -23.11
N ASN A 177 17.76 -5.24 -22.23
CA ASN A 177 17.08 -6.48 -22.61
C ASN A 177 15.75 -6.64 -21.88
N ALA A 178 14.68 -6.17 -22.51
CA ALA A 178 13.32 -6.54 -22.14
C ALA A 178 13.01 -7.92 -22.75
N TRP A 179 12.62 -8.88 -21.91
CA TRP A 179 11.99 -10.12 -22.37
C TRP A 179 10.57 -10.18 -21.79
N VAL A 180 9.60 -10.33 -22.70
CA VAL A 180 8.21 -10.67 -22.39
C VAL A 180 8.11 -12.19 -22.53
N GLY A 181 7.67 -12.86 -21.47
CA GLY A 181 7.34 -14.28 -21.45
C GLY A 181 6.02 -14.50 -20.74
#